data_AF-A0A522F9R2-F1
#
_entry.id   AF-A0A522F9R2-F1
#
_cell.length_a   1.000
_cell.length_b   1.000
_cell.length_c   1.000
_cell.angle_alpha   90.00
_cell.angle_beta   90.00
_cell.angle_gamma   90.00
#
_symmetry.space_group_name_H-M   'P 1'
#
loop_
_entity.id
_entity.type
_entity.pdbx_description
1 polymer ?
#
loop_
_entity_poly.entity_id
_entity_poly.type
_entity_poly.pdbx_seq_one_letter_code
_entity_poly.pdbx_strand_id
1 'polypeptide(L)'
;MANFYYENRYWALGIIGALINLVGQSQGYPQPYYIIGSIALLITAIHYSLLYFIALELILGAGHTAVMLGVSTYIQFALPVLLCFQLFIFYLMLGKENSIFLLIGIIGIALLSLGFTYNNEWIFFLGGLSISIYAYYNALCGHYPSYIWAFLNTIFALIALCKIFL
;
A
#
# COMPACT_ATOMS: atom_id res chain seq x y z
N MET A 1 4.08 16.95 26.54
CA MET A 1 4.23 17.82 25.35
C MET A 1 5.19 17.26 24.31
N ALA A 2 6.36 16.71 24.67
CA ALA A 2 7.32 16.16 23.68
C ALA A 2 6.75 15.02 22.80
N ASN A 3 5.92 14.12 23.36
CA ASN A 3 5.28 13.04 22.60
C ASN A 3 4.31 13.55 21.51
N PHE A 4 3.57 14.63 21.77
CA PHE A 4 2.60 15.16 20.79
C PHE A 4 3.30 15.75 19.55
N TYR A 5 4.39 16.50 19.75
CA TYR A 5 5.19 17.01 18.64
C TYR A 5 5.92 15.91 17.88
N TYR A 6 6.33 14.84 18.57
CA TYR A 6 6.99 13.70 17.93
C TYR A 6 6.01 12.91 17.06
N GLU A 7 4.82 12.59 17.57
CA GLU A 7 3.76 11.92 16.81
C GLU A 7 3.32 12.73 15.59
N ASN A 8 3.16 14.05 15.71
CA ASN A 8 2.77 14.90 14.58
C ASN A 8 3.79 14.89 13.43
N ARG A 9 5.08 14.68 13.71
CA ARG A 9 6.11 14.61 12.67
C ARG A 9 5.99 13.34 11.83
N TYR A 10 5.65 12.20 12.43
CA TYR A 10 5.45 10.96 11.69
C TYR A 10 4.14 10.96 10.90
N TRP A 11 3.08 11.57 11.44
CA TRP A 11 1.88 11.87 10.65
C TRP A 11 2.20 12.73 9.43
N ALA A 12 2.92 13.84 9.63
CA ALA A 12 3.32 14.71 8.54
C ALA A 12 4.20 13.97 7.52
N LEU A 13 5.14 13.13 7.97
CA LEU A 13 5.98 12.31 7.10
C LEU A 13 5.14 11.35 6.24
N GLY A 14 4.15 10.68 6.84
CA GLY A 14 3.24 9.80 6.11
C GLY A 14 2.40 10.55 5.09
N ILE A 15 1.89 11.73 5.43
CA ILE A 15 1.16 12.61 4.49
C ILE A 15 2.07 13.04 3.34
N ILE A 16 3.31 13.44 3.62
CA ILE A 16 4.30 13.80 2.59
C ILE A 16 4.57 12.59 1.69
N GLY A 17 4.77 11.40 2.26
CA GLY A 17 4.95 10.17 1.50
C GLY A 17 3.77 9.85 0.57
N ALA A 18 2.54 10.00 1.09
CA ALA A 18 1.32 9.84 0.30
C ALA A 18 1.24 10.86 -0.86
N LEU A 19 1.56 12.13 -0.60
CA LEU A 19 1.59 13.17 -1.64
C LEU A 19 2.65 12.89 -2.70
N ILE A 20 3.84 12.42 -2.33
CA ILE A 20 4.90 12.02 -3.28
C ILE A 20 4.39 10.90 -4.20
N ASN A 21 3.72 9.89 -3.64
CA ASN A 21 3.14 8.80 -4.44
C ASN A 21 2.06 9.30 -5.41
N LEU A 22 1.20 10.23 -4.96
CA LEU A 22 0.18 10.85 -5.83
C LEU A 22 0.81 11.66 -6.98
N VAL A 23 1.85 12.45 -6.69
CA VAL A 23 2.59 13.19 -7.73
C VAL A 23 3.24 12.21 -8.70
N GLY A 24 3.84 11.13 -8.20
CA GLY A 24 4.45 10.07 -8.98
C GLY A 24 3.54 9.50 -10.06
N GLN A 25 2.25 9.34 -9.76
CA GLN A 25 1.25 8.82 -10.70
C GLN A 25 1.10 9.66 -11.99
N SER A 26 1.41 10.96 -11.93
CA SER A 26 1.34 11.87 -13.09
C SER A 26 2.63 11.94 -13.92
N GLN A 27 3.71 11.29 -13.47
CA GLN A 27 5.02 11.39 -14.09
C GLN A 27 5.23 10.28 -15.13
N GLY A 28 5.97 10.59 -16.21
CA GLY A 28 6.33 9.60 -17.23
C GLY A 28 7.26 8.49 -16.72
N TYR A 29 8.02 8.76 -15.64
CA TYR A 29 8.87 7.79 -14.95
C TYR A 29 8.49 7.76 -13.45
N PRO A 30 7.43 7.02 -13.08
CA PRO A 30 6.81 7.11 -11.76
C PRO A 30 7.60 6.39 -10.64
N GLN A 31 8.49 5.47 -10.99
CA GLN A 31 9.10 4.53 -10.04
C GLN A 31 9.90 5.20 -8.90
N PRO A 32 10.75 6.23 -9.14
CA PRO A 32 11.50 6.88 -8.06
C PRO A 32 10.58 7.55 -7.04
N TYR A 33 9.48 8.14 -7.51
CA TYR A 33 8.48 8.77 -6.63
C TYR A 33 7.81 7.72 -5.75
N TYR A 34 7.39 6.61 -6.34
CA TYR A 34 6.79 5.50 -5.58
C TYR A 34 7.76 4.92 -4.55
N ILE A 35 9.04 4.75 -4.88
CA ILE A 35 10.05 4.24 -3.93
C ILE A 35 10.25 5.23 -2.77
N ILE A 36 10.44 6.52 -3.06
CA ILE A 36 10.67 7.55 -2.03
C ILE A 36 9.43 7.70 -1.14
N GLY A 37 8.23 7.76 -1.73
CA GLY A 37 6.99 7.88 -0.97
C GLY A 37 6.69 6.64 -0.15
N SER A 38 6.93 5.43 -0.68
CA SER A 38 6.84 4.17 0.08
C SER A 38 7.84 4.09 1.22
N ILE A 39 9.07 4.62 1.09
CA ILE A 39 10.03 4.70 2.22
C ILE A 39 9.48 5.60 3.34
N ALA A 40 8.93 6.77 3.00
CA ALA A 40 8.35 7.69 3.98
C ALA A 40 7.12 7.07 4.69
N LEU A 41 6.25 6.41 3.92
CA LEU A 41 5.10 5.67 4.47
C LEU A 41 5.55 4.47 5.31
N LEU A 42 6.59 3.74 4.90
CA LEU A 42 7.15 2.61 5.65
C LEU A 42 7.69 3.06 7.01
N ILE A 43 8.45 4.16 7.07
CA ILE A 43 8.92 4.72 8.35
C ILE A 43 7.73 5.06 9.25
N THR A 44 6.68 5.64 8.67
CA THR A 44 5.44 5.96 9.40
C THR A 44 4.75 4.69 9.92
N ALA A 45 4.65 3.65 9.10
CA ALA A 45 4.03 2.38 9.48
C ALA A 45 4.82 1.65 10.58
N ILE A 46 6.15 1.67 10.52
CA ILE A 46 7.04 1.10 11.54
C ILE A 46 6.86 1.85 12.87
N HIS A 47 6.85 3.18 12.84
CA HIS A 47 6.67 4.00 14.04
C HIS A 47 5.36 3.66 14.77
N TYR A 48 4.26 3.51 14.02
CA TYR A 48 2.95 3.14 14.59
C TYR A 48 2.71 1.63 14.73
N SER A 49 3.73 0.79 14.50
CA SER A 49 3.65 -0.68 14.58
C SER A 49 2.53 -1.30 13.74
N LEU A 50 2.26 -0.73 12.56
CA LEU A 50 1.17 -1.15 11.68
C LEU A 50 1.63 -2.25 10.70
N LEU A 51 1.72 -3.49 11.19
CA LEU A 51 2.29 -4.64 10.45
C LEU A 51 1.76 -4.83 9.02
N TYR A 52 0.45 -4.65 8.81
CA TYR A 52 -0.15 -4.75 7.48
C TYR A 52 0.42 -3.70 6.51
N PHE A 53 0.52 -2.45 6.94
CA PHE A 53 1.02 -1.37 6.10
C PHE A 53 2.54 -1.45 5.90
N ILE A 54 3.28 -1.96 6.89
CA ILE A 54 4.69 -2.28 6.72
C ILE A 54 4.86 -3.28 5.56
N ALA A 55 4.06 -4.35 5.54
CA ALA A 55 4.10 -5.34 4.47
C ALA A 55 3.68 -4.75 3.12
N LEU A 56 2.61 -3.95 3.08
CA LEU A 56 2.16 -3.23 1.88
C LEU A 56 3.30 -2.40 1.26
N GLU A 57 3.96 -1.56 2.04
CA GLU A 57 5.00 -0.66 1.54
C GLU A 57 6.27 -1.42 1.13
N LEU A 58 6.63 -2.52 1.83
CA LEU A 58 7.74 -3.37 1.42
C LEU A 58 7.46 -4.06 0.08
N ILE A 59 6.24 -4.57 -0.12
CA ILE A 59 5.83 -5.25 -1.36
C ILE A 59 5.80 -4.25 -2.52
N LEU A 60 5.19 -3.08 -2.32
CA LEU A 60 5.11 -2.04 -3.35
C LEU A 60 6.50 -1.46 -3.69
N GLY A 61 7.28 -1.11 -2.66
CA GLY A 61 8.63 -0.59 -2.83
C GLY A 61 9.54 -1.58 -3.56
N ALA A 62 9.50 -2.86 -3.19
CA ALA A 62 10.22 -3.92 -3.90
C ALA A 62 9.75 -4.06 -5.35
N GLY A 63 8.44 -3.99 -5.60
CA GLY A 63 7.85 -4.00 -6.95
C GLY A 63 8.41 -2.88 -7.83
N HIS A 64 8.30 -1.62 -7.40
CA HIS A 64 8.81 -0.48 -8.18
C HIS A 64 10.34 -0.50 -8.34
N THR A 65 11.07 -0.99 -7.33
CA THR A 65 12.53 -1.19 -7.43
C THR A 65 12.88 -2.26 -8.47
N ALA A 66 12.13 -3.37 -8.53
CA ALA A 66 12.33 -4.40 -9.53
C ALA A 66 12.08 -3.88 -10.96
N VAL A 67 11.07 -3.02 -11.14
CA VAL A 67 10.85 -2.33 -12.43
C VAL A 67 12.05 -1.46 -12.81
N MET A 68 12.58 -0.67 -11.87
CA MET A 68 13.75 0.19 -12.13
C MET A 68 15.01 -0.61 -12.49
N LEU A 69 15.20 -1.77 -11.89
CA LEU A 69 16.34 -2.65 -12.14
C LEU A 69 16.19 -3.48 -13.43
N GLY A 70 15.11 -3.32 -14.19
CA GLY A 70 14.87 -4.05 -15.43
C GLY A 70 14.59 -5.55 -15.21
N VAL A 71 14.09 -5.92 -14.02
CA VAL A 71 13.72 -7.29 -13.68
C VAL A 71 12.54 -7.74 -14.54
N SER A 72 12.49 -9.01 -14.92
CA SER A 72 11.41 -9.53 -15.79
C SER A 72 10.03 -9.44 -15.13
N THR A 73 9.00 -9.25 -15.95
CA THR A 73 7.59 -9.16 -15.52
C THR A 73 7.14 -10.38 -14.70
N TYR A 74 7.67 -11.57 -15.01
CA TYR A 74 7.37 -12.80 -14.24
C TYR A 74 7.82 -12.71 -12.79
N ILE A 75 9.00 -12.12 -12.53
CA ILE A 75 9.52 -11.94 -11.18
C ILE A 75 8.78 -10.79 -10.48
N GLN A 76 8.45 -9.72 -11.22
CA GLN A 76 7.62 -8.62 -10.71
C GLN A 76 6.23 -9.11 -10.26
N PHE A 77 5.70 -10.17 -10.88
CA PHE A 77 4.48 -10.86 -10.45
C PHE A 77 4.71 -11.81 -9.27
N ALA A 78 5.70 -12.70 -9.38
CA ALA A 78 5.88 -13.79 -8.43
C ALA A 78 6.23 -13.29 -7.03
N LEU A 79 7.04 -12.23 -6.93
CA LEU A 79 7.49 -11.67 -5.67
C LEU A 79 6.31 -11.17 -4.80
N PRO A 80 5.44 -10.26 -5.27
CA PRO A 80 4.27 -9.82 -4.53
C PRO A 80 3.34 -10.96 -4.11
N VAL A 81 3.11 -11.94 -4.99
CA VAL A 81 2.25 -13.09 -4.67
C VAL A 81 2.83 -13.92 -3.54
N LEU A 82 4.12 -14.24 -3.60
CA LEU A 82 4.81 -15.00 -2.55
C LEU A 82 4.82 -14.23 -1.22
N LEU A 83 5.07 -12.91 -1.26
CA LEU A 83 5.07 -12.07 -0.06
C LEU A 83 3.66 -11.91 0.54
N CYS A 84 2.62 -11.82 -0.29
CA CYS A 84 1.22 -11.82 0.18
C CYS A 84 0.86 -13.17 0.82
N PHE A 85 1.32 -14.28 0.24
CA PHE A 85 1.12 -15.61 0.81
C PHE A 85 1.87 -15.77 2.14
N GLN A 86 3.10 -15.27 2.24
CA GLN A 86 3.86 -15.24 3.49
C GLN A 86 3.15 -14.37 4.55
N LEU A 87 2.62 -13.21 4.17
CA LEU A 87 1.86 -12.34 5.05
C LEU A 87 0.59 -13.04 5.56
N PHE A 88 -0.10 -13.77 4.68
CA PHE A 88 -1.26 -14.57 5.05
C PHE A 88 -0.91 -15.65 6.08
N ILE A 89 0.13 -16.46 5.85
CA ILE A 89 0.61 -17.46 6.81
C ILE A 89 0.98 -16.80 8.15
N PHE A 90 1.69 -15.67 8.10
CA PHE A 90 2.08 -14.93 9.30
C PHE A 90 0.86 -14.52 10.14
N TYR A 91 -0.20 -14.04 9.51
CA TYR A 91 -1.43 -13.69 10.22
C TYR A 91 -2.23 -14.88 10.73
N LEU A 92 -2.18 -16.03 10.03
CA LEU A 92 -2.72 -17.29 10.56
C LEU A 92 -1.99 -17.70 11.84
N MET A 93 -0.66 -17.63 11.87
CA MET A 93 0.13 -17.94 13.07
C MET A 93 -0.17 -17.01 14.25
N LEU A 94 -0.60 -15.77 13.99
CA LEU A 94 -1.04 -14.82 15.01
C LEU A 94 -2.49 -15.02 15.48
N GLY A 95 -3.21 -16.02 14.94
CA GLY A 95 -4.61 -16.29 15.30
C GLY A 95 -5.60 -15.24 14.79
N LYS A 96 -5.24 -14.45 13.76
CA LYS A 96 -6.11 -13.43 13.16
C LYS A 96 -6.99 -13.95 12.01
N GLU A 97 -7.18 -15.27 11.94
CA GLU A 97 -7.86 -15.99 10.87
C GLU A 97 -9.32 -15.57 10.62
N ASN A 98 -10.02 -15.07 11.64
CA ASN A 98 -11.43 -14.64 11.52
C ASN A 98 -11.62 -13.20 11.02
N SER A 99 -10.54 -12.46 10.73
CA SER A 99 -10.66 -11.08 10.25
C SER A 99 -10.86 -11.05 8.72
N ILE A 100 -12.12 -11.15 8.28
CA ILE A 100 -12.50 -11.05 6.86
C ILE A 100 -11.91 -9.77 6.22
N PHE A 101 -11.89 -8.66 6.96
CA PHE A 101 -11.30 -7.41 6.49
C PHE A 101 -9.80 -7.53 6.22
N LEU A 102 -9.06 -8.25 7.05
CA LEU A 102 -7.63 -8.48 6.83
C LEU A 102 -7.39 -9.33 5.59
N LEU A 103 -8.21 -10.34 5.34
CA LEU A 103 -8.14 -11.15 4.13
C LEU A 103 -8.40 -10.30 2.88
N ILE A 104 -9.44 -9.44 2.91
CA ILE A 104 -9.71 -8.45 1.87
C ILE A 104 -8.48 -7.57 1.65
N GLY A 105 -7.85 -7.09 2.73
CA GLY A 105 -6.62 -6.32 2.67
C GLY A 105 -5.48 -7.07 1.96
N ILE A 106 -5.21 -8.32 2.32
CA ILE A 106 -4.12 -9.12 1.73
C ILE A 106 -4.37 -9.38 0.24
N ILE A 107 -5.59 -9.76 -0.12
CA ILE A 107 -6.00 -9.89 -1.53
C ILE A 107 -5.86 -8.55 -2.25
N GLY A 108 -6.17 -7.44 -1.58
CA GLY A 108 -5.98 -6.09 -2.08
C GLY A 108 -4.52 -5.79 -2.44
N ILE A 109 -3.56 -6.16 -1.60
CA ILE A 109 -2.12 -5.98 -1.89
C ILE A 109 -1.75 -6.76 -3.15
N ALA A 110 -2.18 -8.02 -3.23
CA ALA A 110 -1.91 -8.85 -4.40
C ALA A 110 -2.49 -8.21 -5.66
N LEU A 111 -3.79 -7.88 -5.67
CA LEU A 111 -4.45 -7.23 -6.79
C LEU A 111 -3.79 -5.91 -7.18
N LEU A 112 -3.46 -5.05 -6.22
CA LEU A 112 -2.80 -3.77 -6.50
C LEU A 112 -1.47 -4.00 -7.24
N SER A 113 -0.67 -4.96 -6.77
CA SER A 113 0.60 -5.30 -7.40
C SER A 113 0.46 -5.92 -8.80
N LEU A 114 -0.58 -6.74 -9.00
CA LEU A 114 -0.94 -7.25 -10.32
C LEU A 114 -1.40 -6.14 -11.28
N GLY A 115 -2.18 -5.20 -10.76
CA GLY A 115 -2.63 -4.01 -11.50
C GLY A 115 -1.45 -3.21 -12.02
N PHE A 116 -0.42 -3.01 -11.20
CA PHE A 116 0.84 -2.37 -11.62
C PHE A 116 1.60 -3.19 -12.67
N THR A 117 1.76 -4.50 -12.46
CA THR A 117 2.58 -5.36 -13.34
C THR A 117 1.98 -5.51 -14.74
N TYR A 118 0.65 -5.66 -14.83
CA TYR A 118 -0.06 -5.86 -16.09
C TYR A 118 -0.69 -4.60 -16.67
N ASN A 119 -0.51 -3.46 -16.00
CA ASN A 119 -1.14 -2.18 -16.35
C ASN A 119 -2.66 -2.31 -16.58
N ASN A 120 -3.32 -3.09 -15.72
CA ASN A 120 -4.76 -3.35 -15.81
C ASN A 120 -5.52 -2.52 -14.77
N GLU A 121 -6.21 -1.49 -15.24
CA GLU A 121 -6.88 -0.51 -14.40
C GLU A 121 -8.04 -1.11 -13.57
N TRP A 122 -8.73 -2.15 -14.05
CA TRP A 122 -9.77 -2.85 -13.27
C TRP A 122 -9.18 -3.58 -12.07
N ILE A 123 -8.07 -4.29 -12.28
CA ILE A 123 -7.37 -5.03 -11.22
C ILE A 123 -6.78 -4.04 -10.22
N PHE A 124 -6.19 -2.94 -10.72
CA PHE A 124 -5.67 -1.88 -9.89
C PHE A 124 -6.75 -1.21 -9.02
N PHE A 125 -7.91 -0.89 -9.61
CA PHE A 125 -9.07 -0.35 -8.91
C PHE A 125 -9.52 -1.27 -7.76
N LEU A 126 -9.71 -2.57 -8.03
CA LEU A 126 -10.13 -3.54 -7.03
C LEU A 126 -9.10 -3.70 -5.92
N GLY A 127 -7.81 -3.68 -6.25
CA GLY A 127 -6.72 -3.69 -5.29
C GLY A 127 -6.75 -2.49 -4.35
N GLY A 128 -6.79 -1.27 -4.93
CA GLY A 128 -6.86 -0.02 -4.16
C GLY A 128 -8.11 0.07 -3.28
N LEU A 129 -9.27 -0.32 -3.80
CA LEU A 129 -10.52 -0.37 -3.03
C LEU A 129 -10.38 -1.30 -1.81
N SER A 130 -9.84 -2.50 -2.02
CA SER A 130 -9.70 -3.51 -0.97
C SER A 130 -8.75 -3.05 0.16
N ILE A 131 -7.62 -2.44 -0.20
CA ILE A 131 -6.68 -1.85 0.76
C ILE A 131 -7.36 -0.69 1.52
N SER A 132 -8.11 0.16 0.82
CA SER A 132 -8.83 1.28 1.43
C SER A 132 -9.88 0.82 2.44
N ILE A 133 -10.69 -0.20 2.10
CA ILE A 133 -11.68 -0.80 3.01
C ILE A 133 -11.00 -1.32 4.28
N TYR A 134 -9.92 -2.09 4.15
CA TYR A 134 -9.18 -2.58 5.31
C TYR A 134 -8.59 -1.44 6.15
N ALA A 135 -8.06 -0.40 5.50
CA ALA A 135 -7.46 0.73 6.18
C ALA A 135 -8.48 1.56 6.97
N TYR A 136 -9.68 1.78 6.43
CA TYR A 136 -10.78 2.41 7.17
C TYR A 136 -11.21 1.54 8.36
N TYR A 137 -11.38 0.23 8.15
CA TYR A 137 -11.70 -0.69 9.24
C TYR A 137 -10.65 -0.62 10.36
N ASN A 138 -9.36 -0.68 10.01
CA ASN A 138 -8.28 -0.62 10.99
C ASN A 138 -8.24 0.73 11.74
N ALA A 139 -8.53 1.84 11.04
CA ALA A 139 -8.64 3.15 11.65
C ALA A 139 -9.80 3.24 12.66
N LEU A 140 -10.96 2.67 12.31
CA LEU A 140 -12.14 2.60 13.19
C LEU A 140 -11.90 1.73 14.42
N CYS A 141 -11.04 0.72 14.32
CA CYS A 141 -10.58 -0.08 15.47
C CYS A 141 -9.57 0.64 16.39
N GLY A 142 -9.30 1.93 16.16
CA GLY A 142 -8.45 2.77 17.02
C GLY A 142 -7.03 3.02 16.48
N HIS A 143 -6.66 2.43 15.33
CA HIS A 143 -5.37 2.67 14.68
C HIS A 143 -5.45 3.86 13.72
N TYR A 144 -5.69 5.07 14.24
CA TYR A 144 -5.94 6.28 13.46
C TYR A 144 -4.94 6.59 12.32
N PRO A 145 -3.61 6.37 12.44
CA PRO A 145 -2.68 6.63 11.34
C PRO A 145 -2.99 5.85 10.06
N SER A 146 -3.78 4.78 10.16
CA SER A 146 -4.28 4.00 9.00
C SER A 146 -5.08 4.85 8.01
N TYR A 147 -5.64 6.00 8.43
CA TYR A 147 -6.34 6.92 7.54
C TYR A 147 -5.48 7.42 6.37
N ILE A 148 -4.16 7.55 6.56
CA ILE A 148 -3.24 7.97 5.50
C ILE A 148 -3.35 7.02 4.31
N TRP A 149 -3.26 5.71 4.57
CA TRP A 149 -3.42 4.68 3.54
C TRP A 149 -4.85 4.58 3.03
N ALA A 150 -5.84 4.78 3.90
CA ALA A 150 -7.25 4.73 3.50
C ALA A 150 -7.55 5.78 2.41
N PHE A 151 -7.20 7.05 2.67
CA PHE A 151 -7.40 8.14 1.72
C PHE A 151 -6.54 7.99 0.46
N LEU A 152 -5.26 7.65 0.61
CA LEU A 152 -4.35 7.47 -0.52
C LEU A 152 -4.89 6.40 -1.50
N ASN A 153 -5.30 5.24 -0.97
CA ASN A 153 -5.81 4.15 -1.80
C ASN A 153 -7.21 4.44 -2.35
N THR A 154 -8.05 5.22 -1.65
CA THR A 154 -9.30 5.72 -2.24
C THR A 154 -9.01 6.59 -3.46
N ILE A 155 -8.06 7.51 -3.36
CA ILE A 155 -7.70 8.40 -4.48
C ILE A 155 -7.14 7.57 -5.64
N PHE A 156 -6.25 6.62 -5.40
CA PHE A 156 -5.75 5.72 -6.45
C PHE A 156 -6.86 4.91 -7.12
N ALA A 157 -7.79 4.36 -6.33
CA ALA A 157 -8.93 3.64 -6.88
C ALA A 157 -9.79 4.57 -7.75
N LEU A 158 -10.10 5.80 -7.29
CA LEU A 158 -10.87 6.77 -8.08
C LEU A 158 -10.16 7.16 -9.38
N ILE A 159 -8.85 7.37 -9.35
CA ILE A 159 -8.06 7.66 -10.56
C ILE A 159 -8.17 6.51 -11.57
N ALA A 160 -8.02 5.27 -11.13
CA ALA A 160 -8.15 4.10 -11.99
C ALA A 160 -9.57 3.92 -12.52
N LEU A 161 -10.58 4.16 -11.68
CA LEU A 161 -11.98 4.16 -12.10
C LEU A 161 -12.23 5.21 -13.20
N CYS A 162 -11.71 6.42 -13.04
CA CYS A 162 -11.82 7.46 -14.07
C CYS A 162 -11.18 7.01 -15.39
N LYS A 163 -9.98 6.43 -15.37
CA LYS A 163 -9.30 5.92 -16.57
C LYS A 163 -10.04 4.75 -17.25
N ILE A 164 -10.86 4.00 -16.52
CA ILE A 164 -11.67 2.92 -17.12
C ILE A 164 -12.78 3.49 -17.99
N PHE A 165 -13.35 4.64 -17.61
CA PHE A 165 -14.51 5.24 -18.28
C PHE A 165 -14.18 6.33 -19.31
N LEU A 166 -12.95 6.84 -19.29
CA LEU A 166 -12.49 7.99 -20.08
C LEU A 166 -11.47 7.52 -21.12
#